data_AF-A0A9D6GBI0-F1
#
_entry.id   AF-A0A9D6GBI0-F1
#
_cell.length_a   1.000
_cell.length_b   1.000
_cell.length_c   1.000
_cell.angle_alpha   90.00
_cell.angle_beta   90.00
_cell.angle_gamma   90.00
#
_symmetry.space_group_name_H-M   'P 1'
#
loop_
_entity.id
_entity.type
_entity.pdbx_description
1 polymer ?
#
loop_
_entity_poly.entity_id
_entity_poly.type
_entity_poly.pdbx_seq_one_letter_code
_entity_poly.pdbx_strand_id
1 'polypeptide(L)'
;LAKDGGWTATLAGSRVIENDDELAQMKALADAAAKAAIVVEPYPIDVTRDGDEIRPVRYRERIRAYGPSIHPDFAKQDAAGHFKGDEEDDDAPPVFLNGV
;
A
#
# COMPACT_ATOMS: atom_id res chain seq x y z
N LEU A 1 15.66 3.76 5.84
CA LEU A 1 17.12 3.59 5.92
C LEU A 1 17.43 2.55 7.00
N ALA A 2 18.23 1.55 6.69
CA ALA A 2 18.66 0.51 7.62
C ALA A 2 19.88 0.96 8.45
N LYS A 3 20.24 0.18 9.47
CA LYS A 3 21.34 0.51 10.40
C LYS A 3 22.72 0.54 9.71
N ASP A 4 22.88 -0.20 8.62
CA ASP A 4 24.08 -0.23 7.79
C ASP A 4 24.18 0.95 6.80
N GLY A 5 23.19 1.84 6.78
CA GLY A 5 23.12 2.94 5.82
C GLY A 5 22.50 2.55 4.47
N GLY A 6 22.11 1.29 4.28
CA GLY A 6 21.37 0.82 3.12
C GLY A 6 19.87 1.12 3.18
N TRP A 7 19.15 0.74 2.11
CA TRP A 7 17.69 0.76 2.09
C TRP A 7 17.14 -0.63 2.38
N THR A 8 16.09 -0.69 3.19
CA THR A 8 15.38 -1.92 3.52
C THR A 8 13.92 -1.79 3.11
N ALA A 9 13.32 -2.89 2.67
CA ALA A 9 11.91 -2.94 2.32
C ALA A 9 10.99 -3.13 3.54
N THR A 10 11.56 -3.44 4.72
CA THR A 10 10.77 -3.74 5.92
C THR A 10 10.93 -2.66 6.97
N LEU A 11 9.85 -2.39 7.70
CA LEU A 11 9.89 -1.45 8.82
C LEU A 11 10.84 -1.94 9.92
N ALA A 12 10.80 -3.24 10.26
CA ALA A 12 11.64 -3.83 11.31
C ALA A 12 13.16 -3.70 11.04
N GLY A 13 13.57 -3.67 9.77
CA GLY A 13 14.97 -3.46 9.40
C GLY A 13 15.42 -1.99 9.44
N SER A 14 14.50 -1.05 9.69
CA SER A 14 14.81 0.38 9.65
C SER A 14 15.52 0.84 10.92
N ARG A 15 16.39 1.84 10.78
CA ARG A 15 16.97 2.56 11.92
C ARG A 15 15.90 3.46 12.54
N VAL A 16 15.78 3.40 13.87
CA VAL A 16 14.99 4.36 14.66
C VAL A 16 15.87 5.55 14.99
N ILE A 17 15.32 6.75 14.80
CA ILE A 17 15.99 8.02 15.06
C ILE A 17 15.43 8.56 16.38
N GLU A 18 16.31 8.88 17.33
CA GLU A 18 15.88 9.24 18.69
C GLU A 18 15.98 10.76 18.98
N ASN A 19 16.69 11.52 18.14
CA ASN A 19 16.90 12.95 18.34
C ASN A 19 17.01 13.73 17.00
N ASP A 20 16.90 15.05 17.09
CA ASP A 20 16.86 15.95 15.94
C ASP A 20 18.19 16.02 15.17
N ASP A 21 19.33 15.86 15.85
CA ASP A 21 20.65 15.87 15.20
C ASP A 21 20.83 14.63 14.31
N GLU A 22 20.45 13.46 14.83
CA GLU A 22 20.42 12.21 14.07
C GLU A 22 19.42 12.32 12.92
N LEU A 23 18.25 12.94 13.14
CA LEU A 23 17.28 13.18 12.08
C LEU A 23 17.86 14.04 10.95
N ALA A 24 18.58 15.11 11.27
CA ALA A 24 19.22 15.97 10.28
C ALA A 24 20.27 15.21 9.46
N GLN A 25 21.10 14.39 10.12
CA GLN A 25 22.10 13.55 9.44
C GLN A 25 21.46 12.52 8.51
N MET A 26 20.40 11.83 8.97
CA MET A 26 19.71 10.83 8.17
C MET A 26 18.96 11.45 6.99
N LYS A 27 18.39 12.66 7.17
CA LYS A 27 17.81 13.44 6.07
C LYS A 27 18.85 13.77 5.00
N ALA A 28 20.03 14.24 5.39
CA ALA A 28 21.09 14.55 4.43
C ALA A 28 21.53 13.31 3.61
N LEU A 29 21.62 12.13 4.25
CA LEU A 29 21.89 10.87 3.55
C LEU A 29 20.75 10.48 2.60
N ALA A 30 19.50 10.63 3.04
CA ALA A 30 18.34 10.33 2.23
C ALA A 30 18.24 11.27 1.01
N ASP A 31 18.51 12.57 1.19
CA ASP A 31 18.54 13.57 0.13
C ASP A 31 19.66 13.27 -0.89
N ALA A 32 20.82 12.82 -0.43
CA ALA A 32 21.90 12.39 -1.32
C ALA A 32 21.49 11.16 -2.15
N ALA A 33 20.80 10.19 -1.54
CA ALA A 33 20.28 9.02 -2.24
C ALA A 33 19.19 9.40 -3.26
N ALA A 34 18.34 10.38 -2.95
CA ALA A 34 17.35 10.91 -3.88
C ALA A 34 18.01 11.62 -5.08
N LYS A 35 19.04 12.44 -4.84
CA LYS A 35 19.84 13.07 -5.90
C LYS A 35 20.54 12.05 -6.80
N ALA A 36 20.95 10.92 -6.23
CA ALA A 36 21.54 9.79 -6.95
C ALA A 36 20.48 8.89 -7.63
N ALA A 37 19.19 9.25 -7.59
CA ALA A 37 18.07 8.48 -8.15
C ALA A 37 17.95 7.03 -7.60
N ILE A 38 18.45 6.79 -6.39
CA ILE A 38 18.30 5.49 -5.69
C ILE A 38 16.90 5.37 -5.09
N VAL A 39 16.36 6.49 -4.60
CA VAL A 39 15.01 6.59 -4.03
C VAL A 39 14.32 7.84 -4.53
N VAL A 40 13.00 7.89 -4.38
CA VAL A 40 12.17 9.05 -4.73
C VAL A 40 11.59 9.64 -3.45
N GLU A 41 11.82 10.94 -3.24
CA GLU A 41 11.23 11.75 -2.15
C GLU A 41 11.20 11.05 -0.77
N PRO A 42 12.36 10.64 -0.22
CA PRO A 42 12.39 10.00 1.08
C PRO A 42 11.98 11.00 2.19
N TYR A 43 11.22 10.52 3.16
CA TYR A 43 10.80 11.31 4.32
C TYR A 43 10.80 10.45 5.60
N PRO A 44 11.02 11.07 6.78
CA PRO A 44 10.93 10.36 8.04
C PRO A 44 9.47 10.05 8.40
N ILE A 45 9.25 8.93 9.08
CA ILE A 45 7.95 8.55 9.63
C ILE A 45 8.04 8.42 11.15
N ASP A 46 7.00 8.89 11.83
CA ASP A 46 6.89 8.77 13.28
C ASP A 46 6.48 7.34 13.64
N VAL A 47 7.20 6.72 14.59
CA VAL A 47 6.94 5.37 15.09
C VAL A 47 6.80 5.34 16.60
N THR A 48 5.99 4.42 17.12
CA THR A 48 5.92 4.08 18.53
C THR A 48 6.51 2.69 18.75
N ARG A 49 7.02 2.44 19.96
CA ARG A 49 7.43 1.10 20.39
C ARG A 49 6.24 0.36 21.01
N ASP A 50 6.07 -0.90 20.61
CA ASP A 50 5.09 -1.84 21.12
C ASP A 50 5.82 -3.14 21.46
N GLY A 51 6.30 -3.24 22.70
CA GLY A 51 7.28 -4.26 23.10
C GLY A 51 8.59 -4.11 22.32
N ASP A 52 9.02 -5.19 21.66
CA ASP A 52 10.22 -5.23 20.82
C ASP A 52 9.95 -4.79 19.36
N GLU A 53 8.69 -4.48 19.01
CA GLU A 53 8.31 -4.03 17.68
C GLU A 53 8.18 -2.51 17.61
N ILE A 54 8.41 -1.94 16.42
CA ILE A 54 8.05 -0.56 16.10
C ILE A 54 6.82 -0.53 15.20
N ARG A 55 5.90 0.39 15.48
CA ARG A 55 4.68 0.60 14.68
C ARG A 55 4.59 2.04 14.18
N PRO A 56 4.19 2.27 12.92
CA PRO A 56 3.95 3.63 12.43
C PRO A 56 2.76 4.26 13.15
N VAL A 57 2.89 5.53 13.53
CA VAL A 57 1.83 6.27 14.23
C VAL A 57 0.63 6.50 13.33
N ARG A 58 0.87 7.01 12.12
CA ARG A 58 -0.23 7.40 11.21
C ARG A 58 -0.67 6.24 10.33
N TYR A 59 -1.96 6.25 9.99
CA TYR A 59 -2.65 5.10 9.40
C TYR A 59 -2.17 4.78 7.98
N ARG A 60 -1.88 5.82 7.18
CA ARG A 60 -1.34 5.63 5.82
C ARG A 60 0.03 4.96 5.83
N GLU A 61 0.88 5.24 6.82
CA GLU A 61 2.18 4.58 6.97
C GLU A 61 1.99 3.12 7.39
N ARG A 62 0.96 2.80 8.19
CA ARG A 62 0.58 1.40 8.47
C ARG A 62 0.17 0.65 7.21
N ILE A 63 -0.66 1.24 6.36
CA ILE A 63 -1.04 0.63 5.08
C ILE A 63 0.17 0.42 4.18
N ARG A 64 1.11 1.38 4.13
CA ARG A 64 2.35 1.23 3.34
C ARG A 64 3.26 0.12 3.87
N ALA A 65 3.37 -0.02 5.19
CA ALA A 65 4.26 -0.99 5.82
C ALA A 65 3.69 -2.43 5.79
N TYR A 66 2.38 -2.59 6.00
CA TYR A 66 1.74 -3.90 6.19
C TYR A 66 0.82 -4.31 5.05
N GLY A 67 0.58 -3.40 4.10
CA GLY A 67 -0.38 -3.61 3.02
C GLY A 67 -1.79 -3.11 3.36
N PRO A 68 -2.74 -3.28 2.44
CA PRO A 68 -4.11 -2.85 2.63
C PRO A 68 -4.76 -3.54 3.82
N SER A 69 -5.66 -2.84 4.51
CA SER A 69 -6.44 -3.41 5.62
C SER A 69 -7.52 -4.40 5.15
N ILE A 70 -7.84 -4.38 3.86
CA ILE A 70 -8.67 -5.38 3.20
C ILE A 70 -7.77 -6.40 2.50
N HIS A 71 -7.87 -7.67 2.90
CA HIS A 71 -7.17 -8.73 2.19
C HIS A 71 -7.93 -9.06 0.90
N PRO A 72 -7.26 -9.19 -0.26
CA PRO A 72 -7.92 -9.55 -1.52
C PRO A 72 -8.75 -10.84 -1.41
N ASP A 73 -8.23 -11.84 -0.69
CA ASP A 73 -8.91 -13.12 -0.50
C ASP A 73 -10.18 -13.04 0.37
N PHE A 74 -10.41 -11.93 1.07
CA PHE A 74 -11.64 -11.67 1.84
C PHE A 74 -12.56 -10.67 1.14
N ALA A 75 -12.28 -10.31 -0.12
CA ALA A 75 -13.22 -9.54 -0.92
C ALA A 75 -14.54 -10.30 -1.05
N LYS A 76 -15.65 -9.55 -1.12
CA LYS A 76 -16.96 -10.12 -1.42
C LYS A 76 -16.87 -10.83 -2.77
N GLN A 77 -16.94 -12.15 -2.75
CA GLN A 77 -16.98 -12.93 -3.98
C GLN A 77 -18.24 -12.53 -4.75
N ASP A 78 -18.10 -12.39 -6.08
CA ASP A 78 -19.26 -12.27 -6.94
C ASP A 78 -20.17 -13.45 -6.65
N ALA A 79 -21.43 -13.16 -6.30
CA ALA A 79 -22.41 -14.22 -6.10
C ALA A 79 -22.46 -15.03 -7.39
N ALA A 80 -22.14 -16.31 -7.32
CA ALA A 80 -22.22 -17.21 -8.46
C ALA A 80 -23.64 -17.12 -9.05
N GLY A 81 -23.78 -16.48 -10.21
CA GLY A 81 -25.01 -16.56 -11.01
C GLY A 81 -25.60 -15.27 -11.60
N HIS A 82 -25.05 -14.06 -11.41
CA HIS A 82 -25.73 -12.86 -11.98
C HIS A 82 -25.30 -12.43 -13.40
N PHE A 83 -24.34 -13.09 -14.04
CA PHE A 83 -24.10 -12.88 -15.48
C PHE A 83 -23.61 -14.17 -16.11
N LYS A 84 -24.52 -15.13 -16.29
CA LYS A 84 -24.38 -16.07 -17.39
C LYS A 84 -25.32 -15.56 -18.47
N GLY A 85 -24.73 -14.84 -19.44
CA GLY A 85 -25.38 -14.72 -20.73
C GLY A 85 -25.43 -16.13 -21.29
N ASP A 86 -26.56 -16.80 -21.09
CA ASP A 86 -26.84 -18.05 -21.77
C ASP A 86 -27.09 -17.68 -23.24
N GLU A 87 -26.03 -17.89 -24.02
CA GLU A 87 -26.07 -17.96 -25.46
C GLU A 87 -26.89 -19.23 -25.82
N GLU A 88 -27.92 -19.04 -26.66
CA GLU A 88 -28.86 -20.04 -27.22
C GLU A 88 -30.04 -20.51 -26.34
N ASP A 89 -31.09 -19.68 -26.28
CA ASP A 89 -32.44 -20.14 -26.62
C ASP A 89 -33.03 -19.15 -27.65
N ASP A 90 -32.67 -19.43 -28.90
CA ASP A 90 -33.32 -18.97 -30.13
C ASP A 90 -34.79 -19.45 -30.13
N ASP A 91 -35.76 -18.62 -29.72
CA ASP A 91 -37.09 -18.49 -30.40
C ASP A 91 -38.03 -17.42 -29.80
N ALA A 92 -37.51 -16.35 -29.18
CA ALA A 92 -38.34 -15.21 -28.82
C ALA A 92 -38.31 -14.19 -29.97
N PRO A 93 -39.40 -14.00 -30.76
CA PRO A 93 -39.39 -12.98 -31.78
C PRO A 93 -39.18 -11.61 -31.12
N PRO A 94 -38.37 -10.72 -31.72
CA PRO A 94 -38.12 -9.41 -31.14
C PRO A 94 -39.44 -8.66 -31.02
N VAL A 95 -39.84 -8.37 -29.77
CA VAL A 95 -40.93 -7.44 -29.50
C VAL A 95 -40.42 -6.05 -29.88
N PHE A 96 -40.71 -5.63 -31.11
CA PHE A 96 -40.56 -4.24 -31.52
C PHE A 96 -41.59 -3.43 -30.75
N LEU A 97 -41.17 -2.79 -29.66
CA LEU A 97 -41.96 -1.76 -29.01
C LEU A 97 -41.95 -0.51 -29.91
N ASN A 98 -42.81 -0.50 -30.91
CA ASN A 98 -43.11 0.68 -31.70
C ASN A 98 -44.10 1.57 -30.93
N GLY A 99 -43.60 2.72 -30.47
CA GLY A 99 -44.36 3.95 -30.27
C GLY A 99 -44.91 4.17 -28.86
N VAL A 100 -44.60 5.32 -28.25
CA VAL A 100 -45.34 6.60 -28.45
C VAL A 100 -44.36 7.76 -28.28
#